data_AF-A0A7V8BWL1-F1
#
_entry.id   AF-A0A7V8BWL1-F1
#
_cell.length_a   1.000
_cell.length_b   1.000
_cell.length_c   1.000
_cell.angle_alpha   90.00
_cell.angle_beta   90.00
_cell.angle_gamma   90.00
#
_symmetry.space_group_name_H-M   'P 1'
#
loop_
_entity.id
_entity.type
_entity.pdbx_description
1 polymer ?
#
loop_
_entity_poly.entity_id
_entity_poly.type
_entity_poly.pdbx_seq_one_letter_code
_entity_poly.pdbx_strand_id
1 'polypeptide(L)'
;MEQLGINLGFFLAQVINFLLVFGLLTYFAWGPLMRFLDRRREEIAKGLEDARVAAEARANAEAEAGRILAEAQKEAQKIIADARASAEERARPVIQAAEKDAEQIRNNARAQAEQAVTSALSEVRGQVIALAMAATHKLIGDSMSKEQQEKVINSFFTTAGDKLKGLSGDLVVTTALTLTDAEKKSLEAQLGGKVSDWRVDPSILGGVVVRAGDKVVDGSVRSSLGSLAGSLN
;
A
#
# COMPACT_ATOMS: atom_id res chain seq x y z
N MET A 1 -94.24 -100.42 41.71
CA MET A 1 -93.38 -99.21 41.83
C MET A 1 -92.26 -99.51 42.82
N GLU A 2 -91.40 -100.47 42.48
CA GLU A 2 -90.30 -100.92 43.36
C GLU A 2 -89.09 -101.43 42.54
N GLN A 3 -88.89 -100.85 41.35
CA GLN A 3 -87.78 -101.17 40.41
C GLN A 3 -87.16 -99.92 39.76
N LEU A 4 -87.28 -98.76 40.41
CA LEU A 4 -86.34 -97.67 40.23
C LEU A 4 -85.69 -97.54 41.61
N GLY A 5 -84.45 -98.03 41.75
CA GLY A 5 -83.64 -97.93 42.97
C GLY A 5 -83.26 -96.50 43.33
N ILE A 6 -84.21 -95.56 43.23
CA ILE A 6 -84.08 -94.16 43.56
C ILE A 6 -84.47 -94.02 45.02
N ASN A 7 -83.45 -94.01 45.85
CA ASN A 7 -83.61 -93.66 47.24
C ASN A 7 -83.74 -92.13 47.30
N LEU A 8 -84.98 -91.60 47.36
CA LEU A 8 -85.23 -90.14 47.36
C LEU A 8 -84.46 -89.40 48.47
N GLY A 9 -84.23 -90.06 49.62
CA GLY A 9 -83.40 -89.53 50.69
C GLY A 9 -81.93 -89.37 50.28
N PHE A 10 -81.37 -90.36 49.59
CA PHE A 10 -80.01 -90.28 49.04
C PHE A 10 -79.90 -89.20 47.96
N PHE A 11 -80.89 -89.08 47.08
CA PHE A 11 -80.93 -88.02 46.07
C PHE A 11 -80.96 -86.63 46.70
N LEU A 12 -81.80 -86.40 47.71
CA LEU A 12 -81.88 -85.13 48.41
C LEU A 12 -80.57 -84.80 49.15
N ALA A 13 -79.95 -85.79 49.80
CA ALA A 13 -78.63 -85.63 50.42
C ALA A 13 -77.55 -85.28 49.38
N GLN A 14 -77.60 -85.87 48.18
CA GLN A 14 -76.68 -85.56 47.08
C GLN A 14 -76.89 -84.13 46.54
N VAL A 15 -78.13 -83.67 46.43
CA VAL A 15 -78.44 -82.28 46.03
C VAL A 15 -77.94 -81.29 47.07
N ILE A 16 -78.17 -81.55 48.37
CA ILE A 16 -77.67 -80.71 49.46
C ILE A 16 -76.13 -80.68 49.45
N ASN A 17 -75.47 -81.83 49.27
CA ASN A 17 -74.02 -81.91 49.15
C ASN A 17 -73.49 -81.13 47.94
N PHE A 18 -74.13 -81.29 46.77
CA PHE A 18 -73.79 -80.53 45.57
C PHE A 18 -73.93 -79.02 45.80
N LEU A 19 -75.01 -78.57 46.43
CA LEU A 19 -75.21 -77.15 46.75
C LEU A 19 -74.19 -76.63 47.77
N LEU A 20 -73.81 -77.44 48.77
CA LEU A 20 -72.77 -77.10 49.72
C LEU A 20 -71.41 -76.91 49.02
N VAL A 21 -71.01 -77.88 48.18
CA VAL A 21 -69.75 -77.81 47.41
C VAL A 21 -69.79 -76.67 46.40
N PHE A 22 -70.92 -76.48 45.70
CA PHE A 22 -71.11 -75.39 44.75
C PHE A 22 -71.03 -74.02 45.44
N GLY A 23 -71.68 -73.85 46.60
CA GLY A 23 -71.59 -72.64 47.42
C GLY A 23 -70.16 -72.37 47.87
N LEU A 24 -69.44 -73.41 48.32
CA LEU A 24 -68.04 -73.28 48.73
C LEU A 24 -67.11 -72.93 47.56
N LEU A 25 -67.30 -73.54 46.39
CA LEU A 25 -66.52 -73.27 45.18
C LEU A 25 -66.80 -71.87 44.63
N THR A 26 -68.06 -71.46 44.55
CA THR A 26 -68.41 -70.11 44.08
C THR A 26 -67.86 -69.05 45.03
N TYR A 27 -67.96 -69.24 46.34
CA TYR A 27 -67.39 -68.33 47.33
C TYR A 27 -65.85 -68.26 47.28
N PHE A 28 -65.18 -69.41 47.16
CA PHE A 28 -63.71 -69.46 47.24
C PHE A 28 -62.99 -69.24 45.89
N ALA A 29 -63.52 -69.73 44.78
CA ALA A 29 -62.86 -69.71 43.47
C ALA A 29 -63.20 -68.49 42.60
N TRP A 30 -64.39 -67.90 42.75
CA TRP A 30 -64.83 -66.78 41.90
C TRP A 30 -63.97 -65.53 42.09
N GLY A 31 -63.61 -65.22 43.34
CA GLY A 31 -62.77 -64.07 43.68
C GLY A 31 -61.36 -64.16 43.04
N PRO A 32 -60.58 -65.24 43.28
CA PRO A 32 -59.28 -65.43 42.65
C PRO A 32 -59.33 -65.45 41.12
N LEU A 33 -60.35 -66.10 40.53
CA LEU A 33 -60.49 -66.20 39.08
C LEU A 33 -60.73 -64.83 38.43
N MET A 34 -61.63 -64.02 38.99
CA MET A 34 -61.90 -62.69 38.45
C MET A 34 -60.68 -61.77 38.60
N ARG A 35 -60.02 -61.80 39.77
CA ARG A 35 -58.77 -61.04 40.01
C ARG A 35 -57.67 -61.39 39.02
N PHE A 36 -57.53 -62.65 38.61
CA PHE A 36 -56.55 -63.05 37.61
C PHE A 36 -56.86 -62.48 36.23
N LEU A 37 -58.14 -62.51 35.82
CA LEU A 37 -58.57 -61.91 34.55
C LEU A 37 -58.40 -60.39 34.54
N ASP A 38 -58.74 -59.71 35.64
CA ASP A 38 -58.58 -58.26 35.77
C ASP A 38 -57.10 -57.87 35.72
N ARG A 39 -56.22 -58.60 36.44
CA ARG A 39 -54.76 -58.38 36.35
C ARG A 39 -54.24 -58.52 34.92
N ARG A 40 -54.65 -59.57 34.19
CA ARG A 40 -54.22 -59.74 32.79
C ARG A 40 -54.73 -58.59 31.91
N ARG A 41 -55.97 -58.13 32.11
CA ARG A 41 -56.51 -56.99 31.37
C ARG A 41 -55.72 -55.72 31.66
N GLU A 42 -55.40 -55.47 32.93
CA GLU A 42 -54.62 -54.31 33.36
C GLU A 42 -53.19 -54.35 32.82
N GLU A 43 -52.52 -55.50 32.88
CA GLU A 43 -51.18 -55.69 32.31
C GLU A 43 -51.14 -55.43 30.80
N ILE A 44 -52.14 -55.92 30.06
CA ILE A 44 -52.25 -55.68 28.61
C ILE A 44 -52.53 -54.21 28.32
N ALA A 45 -53.48 -53.60 29.04
CA ALA A 45 -53.82 -52.20 28.87
C ALA A 45 -52.62 -51.29 29.16
N LYS A 46 -51.90 -51.57 30.25
CA LYS A 46 -50.67 -50.87 30.62
C LYS A 46 -49.57 -51.08 29.59
N GLY A 47 -49.34 -52.31 29.14
CA GLY A 47 -48.34 -52.61 28.12
C GLY A 47 -48.62 -51.90 26.79
N LEU A 48 -49.90 -51.79 26.39
CA LEU A 48 -50.29 -51.05 25.19
C LEU A 48 -50.09 -49.53 25.35
N GLU A 49 -50.44 -48.98 26.51
CA GLU A 49 -50.23 -47.55 26.80
C GLU A 49 -48.74 -47.21 26.89
N ASP A 50 -47.95 -48.02 27.58
CA ASP A 50 -46.49 -47.85 27.67
C ASP A 50 -45.85 -47.91 26.28
N ALA A 51 -46.30 -48.84 25.41
CA ALA A 51 -45.85 -48.91 24.02
C ALA A 51 -46.24 -47.66 23.21
N ARG A 52 -47.45 -47.14 23.41
CA ARG A 52 -47.93 -45.91 22.76
C ARG A 52 -47.08 -44.71 23.18
N VAL A 53 -46.87 -44.54 24.48
CA VAL A 53 -46.04 -43.45 25.04
C VAL A 53 -44.60 -43.57 24.56
N ALA A 54 -44.02 -44.76 24.54
CA ALA A 54 -42.68 -44.99 24.02
C ALA A 54 -42.56 -44.65 22.53
N ALA A 55 -43.56 -45.01 21.71
CA ALA A 55 -43.60 -44.66 20.30
C ALA A 55 -43.72 -43.15 20.08
N GLU A 56 -44.57 -42.47 20.84
CA GLU A 56 -44.74 -41.02 20.79
C GLU A 56 -43.47 -40.28 21.23
N ALA A 57 -42.84 -40.72 22.34
CA ALA A 57 -41.57 -40.17 22.82
C ALA A 57 -40.45 -40.36 21.78
N ARG A 58 -40.39 -41.51 21.13
CA ARG A 58 -39.43 -41.77 20.04
C ARG A 58 -39.67 -40.84 18.85
N ALA A 59 -40.91 -40.71 18.39
CA ALA A 59 -41.23 -39.83 17.27
C ALA A 59 -40.86 -38.37 17.57
N ASN A 60 -41.15 -37.90 18.78
CA ASN A 60 -40.77 -36.56 19.23
C ASN A 60 -39.24 -36.38 19.29
N ALA A 61 -38.52 -37.39 19.82
CA ALA A 61 -37.06 -37.36 19.87
C ALA A 61 -36.41 -37.35 18.48
N GLU A 62 -36.95 -38.12 17.53
CA GLU A 62 -36.49 -38.13 16.14
C GLU A 62 -36.77 -36.80 15.44
N ALA A 63 -37.94 -36.20 15.66
CA ALA A 63 -38.28 -34.88 15.13
C ALA A 63 -37.32 -33.81 15.69
N GLU A 64 -37.07 -33.81 17.01
CA GLU A 64 -36.17 -32.86 17.64
C GLU A 64 -34.72 -33.04 17.19
N ALA A 65 -34.25 -34.29 17.07
CA ALA A 65 -32.94 -34.59 16.51
C ALA A 65 -32.80 -34.06 15.07
N GLY A 66 -33.84 -34.20 14.25
CA GLY A 66 -33.90 -33.64 12.91
C GLY A 66 -33.80 -32.11 12.90
N ARG A 67 -34.50 -31.42 13.83
CA ARG A 67 -34.42 -29.96 13.98
C ARG A 67 -33.03 -29.50 14.42
N ILE A 68 -32.43 -30.18 15.39
CA ILE A 68 -31.07 -29.88 15.86
C ILE A 68 -30.08 -30.06 14.72
N LEU A 69 -30.18 -31.14 13.94
CA LEU A 69 -29.30 -31.37 12.79
C LEU A 69 -29.44 -30.27 11.74
N ALA A 70 -30.67 -29.87 11.41
CA ALA A 70 -30.93 -28.81 10.45
C ALA A 70 -30.38 -27.45 10.91
N GLU A 71 -30.58 -27.10 12.19
CA GLU A 71 -30.04 -25.85 12.75
C GLU A 71 -28.51 -25.89 12.82
N ALA A 72 -27.92 -27.02 13.18
CA ALA A 72 -26.46 -27.20 13.18
C ALA A 72 -25.87 -27.05 11.78
N GLN A 73 -26.53 -27.59 10.74
CA GLN A 73 -26.10 -27.42 9.35
C GLN A 73 -26.19 -25.95 8.91
N LYS A 74 -27.28 -25.27 9.28
CA LYS A 74 -27.47 -23.85 8.97
C LYS A 74 -26.42 -22.98 9.65
N GLU A 75 -26.14 -23.21 10.93
CA GLU A 75 -25.11 -22.47 11.66
C GLU A 75 -23.71 -22.77 11.10
N ALA A 76 -23.42 -24.02 10.73
CA ALA A 76 -22.16 -24.36 10.06
C ALA A 76 -22.00 -23.62 8.72
N GLN A 77 -23.05 -23.55 7.90
CA GLN A 77 -23.03 -22.78 6.65
C GLN A 77 -22.80 -21.28 6.90
N LYS A 78 -23.44 -20.74 7.94
CA LYS A 78 -23.26 -19.34 8.35
C LYS A 78 -21.82 -19.08 8.80
N ILE A 79 -21.24 -19.94 9.63
CA ILE A 79 -19.84 -19.85 10.07
C ILE A 79 -18.89 -19.85 8.85
N ILE A 80 -19.13 -20.73 7.87
CA ILE A 80 -18.32 -20.76 6.65
C ILE A 80 -18.47 -19.48 5.83
N ALA A 81 -19.69 -18.95 5.70
CA ALA A 81 -19.95 -17.70 4.99
C ALA A 81 -19.26 -16.52 5.68
N ASP A 82 -19.40 -16.39 7.00
CA ASP A 82 -18.80 -15.33 7.80
C ASP A 82 -17.26 -15.43 7.78
N ALA A 83 -16.71 -16.64 7.83
CA ALA A 83 -15.27 -16.87 7.70
C ALA A 83 -14.73 -16.45 6.32
N ARG A 84 -15.46 -16.75 5.24
CA ARG A 84 -15.09 -16.31 3.88
C ARG A 84 -15.15 -14.80 3.75
N ALA A 85 -16.24 -14.17 4.21
CA ALA A 85 -16.39 -12.72 4.19
C ALA A 85 -15.27 -12.03 4.98
N SER A 86 -14.96 -12.52 6.19
CA SER A 86 -13.88 -12.00 7.03
C SER A 86 -12.50 -12.20 6.38
N ALA A 87 -12.29 -13.32 5.69
CA ALA A 87 -11.04 -13.59 4.97
C ALA A 87 -10.87 -12.63 3.79
N GLU A 88 -11.92 -12.38 3.02
CA GLU A 88 -11.90 -11.43 1.90
C GLU A 88 -11.71 -9.99 2.38
N GLU A 89 -12.39 -9.59 3.45
CA GLU A 89 -12.23 -8.28 4.09
C GLU A 89 -10.79 -8.05 4.55
N ARG A 90 -10.11 -9.08 5.08
CA ARG A 90 -8.70 -9.00 5.50
C ARG A 90 -7.72 -9.11 4.34
N ALA A 91 -8.03 -9.89 3.31
CA ALA A 91 -7.16 -10.06 2.15
C ALA A 91 -7.08 -8.77 1.33
N ARG A 92 -8.20 -8.06 1.18
CA ARG A 92 -8.28 -6.83 0.38
C ARG A 92 -7.28 -5.73 0.79
N PRO A 93 -7.17 -5.31 2.07
CA PRO A 93 -6.19 -4.31 2.49
C PRO A 93 -4.76 -4.83 2.41
N VAL A 94 -4.52 -6.13 2.60
CA VAL A 94 -3.18 -6.72 2.43
C VAL A 94 -2.73 -6.63 0.97
N ILE A 95 -3.61 -6.95 0.02
CA ILE A 95 -3.32 -6.83 -1.42
C ILE A 95 -3.09 -5.36 -1.78
N GLN A 96 -3.95 -4.45 -1.32
CA GLN A 96 -3.78 -3.01 -1.59
C GLN A 96 -2.47 -2.45 -1.00
N ALA A 97 -2.10 -2.87 0.21
CA ALA A 97 -0.82 -2.49 0.81
C ALA A 97 0.35 -3.05 0.00
N ALA A 98 0.29 -4.32 -0.41
CA ALA A 98 1.32 -4.94 -1.23
C ALA A 98 1.49 -4.26 -2.61
N GLU A 99 0.38 -3.86 -3.25
CA GLU A 99 0.41 -3.10 -4.51
C GLU A 99 1.05 -1.73 -4.31
N LYS A 100 0.69 -1.02 -3.24
CA LYS A 100 1.26 0.28 -2.90
C LYS A 100 2.77 0.17 -2.60
N ASP A 101 3.17 -0.83 -1.84
CA ASP A 101 4.57 -1.10 -1.52
C ASP A 101 5.36 -1.45 -2.78
N ALA A 102 4.80 -2.26 -3.67
CA ALA A 102 5.40 -2.59 -4.96
C ALA A 102 5.57 -1.34 -5.84
N GLU A 103 4.58 -0.46 -5.89
CA GLU A 103 4.66 0.80 -6.62
C GLU A 103 5.75 1.72 -6.03
N GLN A 104 5.82 1.82 -4.70
CA GLN A 104 6.85 2.60 -4.01
C GLN A 104 8.26 2.05 -4.30
N ILE A 105 8.44 0.72 -4.27
CA ILE A 105 9.71 0.07 -4.62
C ILE A 105 10.10 0.38 -6.06
N ARG A 106 9.14 0.30 -7.01
CA ARG A 106 9.42 0.62 -8.43
C ARG A 106 9.79 2.08 -8.64
N ASN A 107 9.12 3.00 -7.96
CA ASN A 107 9.41 4.43 -8.04
C ASN A 107 10.80 4.73 -7.45
N ASN A 108 11.13 4.14 -6.30
CA ASN A 108 12.45 4.27 -5.70
C ASN A 108 13.55 3.68 -6.59
N ALA A 109 13.32 2.51 -7.18
CA ALA A 109 14.26 1.89 -8.11
C ALA A 109 14.50 2.74 -9.36
N ARG A 110 13.45 3.38 -9.90
CA ARG A 110 13.57 4.32 -11.02
C ARG A 110 14.39 5.55 -10.65
N ALA A 111 14.10 6.16 -9.50
CA ALA A 111 14.85 7.32 -9.01
C ALA A 111 16.34 6.98 -8.78
N GLN A 112 16.62 5.81 -8.20
CA GLN A 112 17.99 5.33 -8.03
C GLN A 112 18.68 5.06 -9.38
N ALA A 113 17.97 4.50 -10.36
CA ALA A 113 18.51 4.27 -11.70
C ALA A 113 18.84 5.60 -12.42
N GLU A 114 17.96 6.59 -12.33
CA GLU A 114 18.21 7.93 -12.89
C GLU A 114 19.43 8.58 -12.23
N GLN A 115 19.52 8.52 -10.90
CA GLN A 115 20.67 9.04 -10.16
C GLN A 115 21.97 8.32 -10.55
N ALA A 116 21.93 6.99 -10.73
CA ALA A 116 23.07 6.20 -11.17
C ALA A 116 23.53 6.59 -12.58
N VAL A 117 22.59 6.82 -13.51
CA VAL A 117 22.90 7.28 -14.87
C VAL A 117 23.53 8.67 -14.84
N THR A 118 22.98 9.62 -14.07
CA THR A 118 23.59 10.95 -13.93
C THR A 118 25.00 10.89 -13.35
N SER A 119 25.22 10.03 -12.35
CA SER A 119 26.52 9.84 -11.72
C SER A 119 27.53 9.24 -12.70
N ALA A 120 27.13 8.21 -13.45
CA ALA A 120 27.97 7.58 -14.48
C ALA A 120 28.31 8.57 -15.61
N LEU A 121 27.37 9.39 -16.07
CA LEU A 121 27.64 10.42 -17.08
C LEU A 121 28.62 11.49 -16.58
N SER A 122 28.54 11.87 -15.30
CA SER A 122 29.49 12.81 -14.69
C SER A 122 30.89 12.21 -14.62
N GLU A 123 31.01 10.94 -14.27
CA GLU A 123 32.29 10.23 -14.22
C GLU A 123 32.92 10.11 -15.61
N VAL A 124 32.15 9.72 -16.63
CA VAL A 124 32.60 9.68 -18.03
C VAL A 124 33.05 11.07 -18.50
N ARG A 125 32.31 12.13 -18.18
CA ARG A 125 32.72 13.50 -18.52
C ARG A 125 34.07 13.86 -17.91
N GLY A 126 34.31 13.49 -16.65
CA GLY A 126 35.61 13.68 -15.99
C GLY A 126 36.75 12.95 -16.72
N GLN A 127 36.52 11.70 -17.13
CA GLN A 127 37.49 10.92 -17.90
C GLN A 127 37.78 11.53 -19.28
N VAL A 128 36.76 12.04 -19.97
CA VAL A 128 36.93 12.72 -21.28
C VAL A 128 37.74 14.00 -21.14
N ILE A 129 37.49 14.81 -20.10
CA ILE A 129 38.28 16.02 -19.84
C ILE A 129 39.75 15.66 -19.56
N ALA A 130 39.99 14.65 -18.73
CA ALA A 130 41.35 14.18 -18.44
C ALA A 130 42.07 13.69 -19.71
N LEU A 131 41.40 12.93 -20.57
CA LEU A 131 41.95 12.47 -21.84
C LEU A 131 42.21 13.62 -22.82
N ALA A 132 41.29 14.58 -22.92
CA ALA A 132 41.45 15.77 -23.76
C ALA A 132 42.63 16.64 -23.30
N MET A 133 42.80 16.82 -21.99
CA MET A 133 43.96 17.51 -21.42
C MET A 133 45.27 16.77 -21.72
N ALA A 134 45.30 15.44 -21.56
CA ALA A 134 46.47 14.63 -21.88
C ALA A 134 46.84 14.71 -23.38
N ALA A 135 45.85 14.65 -24.27
CA ALA A 135 46.06 14.83 -25.71
C ALA A 135 46.56 16.24 -26.05
N THR A 136 45.99 17.28 -25.43
CA THR A 136 46.42 18.67 -25.61
C THR A 136 47.84 18.90 -25.11
N HIS A 137 48.19 18.36 -23.93
CA HIS A 137 49.55 18.42 -23.38
C HIS A 137 50.56 17.70 -24.28
N LYS A 138 50.18 16.57 -24.89
CA LYS A 138 51.02 15.88 -25.89
C LYS A 138 51.19 16.68 -27.18
N LEU A 139 50.16 17.38 -27.64
CA LEU A 139 50.20 18.17 -28.86
C LEU A 139 51.00 19.49 -28.69
N ILE A 140 50.83 20.15 -27.55
CA ILE A 140 51.56 21.39 -27.19
C ILE A 140 53.00 21.09 -26.75
N GLY A 141 53.22 19.95 -26.08
CA GLY A 141 54.51 19.54 -25.53
C GLY A 141 55.63 19.40 -26.57
N ASP A 142 55.29 19.23 -27.85
CA ASP A 142 56.26 19.12 -28.95
C ASP A 142 56.28 20.33 -29.91
N SER A 143 55.44 21.38 -29.74
CA SER A 143 55.27 22.39 -30.81
C SER A 143 55.07 23.87 -30.44
N MET A 144 55.29 24.33 -29.20
CA MET A 144 55.34 25.78 -28.94
C MET A 144 56.76 26.35 -29.13
N SER A 145 56.99 27.02 -30.27
CA SER A 145 58.18 27.88 -30.44
C SER A 145 58.00 29.19 -29.66
N LYS A 146 59.10 29.80 -29.20
CA LYS A 146 59.11 31.08 -28.46
C LYS A 146 58.33 32.20 -29.18
N GLU A 147 58.25 32.14 -30.51
CA GLU A 147 57.54 33.12 -31.35
C GLU A 147 56.01 33.01 -31.25
N GLN A 148 55.47 31.81 -31.03
CA GLN A 148 54.02 31.62 -30.82
C GLN A 148 53.61 32.06 -29.41
N GLN A 149 54.49 31.89 -28.43
CA GLN A 149 54.29 32.36 -27.06
C GLN A 149 54.26 33.89 -26.98
N GLU A 150 55.15 34.57 -27.72
CA GLU A 150 55.14 36.04 -27.84
C GLU A 150 53.91 36.56 -28.59
N LYS A 151 53.42 35.87 -29.63
CA LYS A 151 52.18 36.27 -30.34
C LYS A 151 50.93 36.17 -29.47
N VAL A 152 50.82 35.12 -28.65
CA VAL A 152 49.70 34.98 -27.70
C VAL A 152 49.77 36.08 -26.64
N ILE A 153 50.96 36.33 -26.06
CA ILE A 153 51.17 37.40 -25.07
C ILE A 153 50.88 38.79 -25.66
N ASN A 154 51.35 39.09 -26.87
CA ASN A 154 51.08 40.38 -27.53
C ASN A 154 49.60 40.57 -27.90
N SER A 155 48.87 39.50 -28.22
CA SER A 155 47.43 39.59 -28.51
C SER A 155 46.56 39.87 -27.28
N PHE A 156 47.05 39.52 -26.08
CA PHE A 156 46.39 39.83 -24.81
C PHE A 156 46.54 41.31 -24.40
N PHE A 157 47.67 41.97 -24.73
CA PHE A 157 47.92 43.35 -24.31
C PHE A 157 47.54 44.43 -25.35
N THR A 158 47.44 44.09 -26.63
CA THR A 158 47.11 45.07 -27.69
C THR A 158 45.61 45.37 -27.83
N THR A 159 44.75 44.42 -27.46
CA THR A 159 43.29 44.62 -27.55
C THR A 159 42.74 45.60 -26.49
N ALA A 160 43.51 45.87 -25.43
CA ALA A 160 43.10 46.77 -24.33
C ALA A 160 43.70 48.19 -24.41
N GLY A 161 44.75 48.41 -25.22
CA GLY A 161 45.50 49.68 -25.22
C GLY A 161 45.14 50.70 -26.31
N ASP A 162 44.62 50.26 -27.45
CA ASP A 162 44.58 51.10 -28.66
C ASP A 162 43.30 51.95 -28.83
N LYS A 163 42.35 51.86 -27.89
CA LYS A 163 41.10 52.65 -27.89
C LYS A 163 41.05 53.77 -26.85
N LEU A 164 42.16 54.08 -26.18
CA LEU A 164 42.18 55.00 -25.02
C LEU A 164 43.13 56.21 -25.17
N LYS A 165 43.25 56.80 -26.36
CA LYS A 165 43.87 58.14 -26.53
C LYS A 165 42.87 59.11 -27.15
N GLY A 166 42.36 60.05 -26.35
CA GLY A 166 41.83 61.31 -26.89
C GLY A 166 40.43 61.77 -26.47
N LEU A 167 39.93 61.47 -25.26
CA LEU A 167 38.65 62.04 -24.80
C LEU A 167 38.79 62.65 -23.39
N SER A 168 38.72 63.97 -23.33
CA SER A 168 38.53 64.76 -22.12
C SER A 168 37.02 65.03 -21.94
N GLY A 169 36.45 64.70 -20.79
CA GLY A 169 35.08 65.07 -20.42
C GLY A 169 34.41 64.10 -19.44
N ASP A 170 33.62 64.67 -18.51
CA ASP A 170 32.95 64.05 -17.34
C ASP A 170 32.52 62.58 -17.57
N LEU A 171 33.11 61.67 -16.79
CA LEU A 171 32.96 60.22 -16.96
C LEU A 171 31.96 59.68 -15.96
N VAL A 172 30.97 58.91 -16.43
CA VAL A 172 30.04 58.14 -15.58
C VAL A 172 30.38 56.66 -15.71
N VAL A 173 30.77 56.02 -14.61
CA VAL A 173 31.27 54.64 -14.56
C VAL A 173 30.21 53.75 -13.90
N THR A 174 29.69 52.76 -14.63
CA THR A 174 28.72 51.78 -14.11
C THR A 174 29.42 50.41 -13.99
N THR A 175 29.49 49.84 -12.79
CA THR A 175 30.21 48.58 -12.50
C THR A 175 29.29 47.51 -11.90
N ALA A 176 29.56 46.24 -12.22
CA ALA A 176 28.75 45.09 -11.78
C ALA A 176 29.17 44.51 -10.40
N LEU A 177 30.26 45.00 -9.79
CA LEU A 177 30.73 44.64 -8.45
C LEU A 177 31.18 45.91 -7.71
N THR A 178 31.12 45.91 -6.38
CA THR A 178 31.52 47.04 -5.53
C THR A 178 33.04 47.17 -5.51
N LEU A 179 33.58 48.26 -6.07
CA LEU A 179 35.02 48.55 -6.07
C LEU A 179 35.52 48.96 -4.67
N THR A 180 36.73 48.52 -4.33
CA THR A 180 37.47 48.96 -3.15
C THR A 180 38.13 50.33 -3.38
N ASP A 181 38.43 51.07 -2.30
CA ASP A 181 38.91 52.45 -2.39
C ASP A 181 40.29 52.60 -3.06
N ALA A 182 41.06 51.51 -3.16
CA ALA A 182 42.31 51.46 -3.91
C ALA A 182 42.09 51.48 -5.44
N GLU A 183 41.00 50.88 -5.94
CA GLU A 183 40.70 50.74 -7.36
C GLU A 183 40.03 51.99 -7.95
N LYS A 184 39.35 52.77 -7.11
CA LYS A 184 38.78 54.08 -7.49
C LYS A 184 39.88 55.10 -7.82
N LYS A 185 41.01 55.05 -7.10
CA LYS A 185 42.11 56.01 -7.23
C LYS A 185 42.99 55.77 -8.46
N SER A 186 43.14 54.52 -8.89
CA SER A 186 43.85 54.15 -10.12
C SER A 186 43.03 54.47 -11.38
N LEU A 187 41.70 54.44 -11.31
CA LEU A 187 40.82 54.83 -12.41
C LEU A 187 40.80 56.35 -12.63
N GLU A 188 40.78 57.14 -11.56
CA GLU A 188 40.84 58.62 -11.64
C GLU A 188 42.17 59.11 -12.24
N ALA A 189 43.28 58.43 -11.94
CA ALA A 189 44.61 58.77 -12.46
C ALA A 189 44.75 58.50 -13.98
N GLN A 190 44.01 57.52 -14.52
CA GLN A 190 44.05 57.17 -15.94
C GLN A 190 43.00 57.91 -16.78
N LEU A 191 41.93 58.43 -16.17
CA LEU A 191 40.81 59.03 -16.89
C LEU A 191 40.80 60.57 -16.90
N GLY A 192 41.68 61.24 -16.16
CA GLY A 192 41.92 62.68 -16.31
C GLY A 192 40.73 63.60 -16.03
N GLY A 193 39.71 63.13 -15.30
CA GLY A 193 38.52 63.89 -14.92
C GLY A 193 37.75 63.23 -13.77
N LYS A 194 37.07 64.04 -12.95
CA LYS A 194 36.29 63.57 -11.79
C LYS A 194 35.01 62.89 -12.26
N VAL A 195 34.73 61.70 -11.71
CA VAL A 195 33.51 60.92 -11.99
C VAL A 195 32.40 61.39 -11.04
N SER A 196 31.29 61.85 -11.60
CA SER A 196 30.21 62.52 -10.84
C SER A 196 29.04 61.60 -10.45
N ASP A 197 28.94 60.37 -10.96
CA ASP A 197 27.94 59.41 -10.47
C ASP A 197 28.34 57.93 -10.73
N TRP A 198 28.10 57.05 -9.75
CA TRP A 198 28.42 55.61 -9.83
C TRP A 198 27.13 54.80 -9.69
N ARG A 199 26.76 54.03 -10.73
CA ARG A 199 25.59 53.14 -10.70
C ARG A 199 26.00 51.68 -10.81
N VAL A 200 25.23 50.80 -10.16
CA VAL A 200 25.42 49.36 -10.17
C VAL A 200 24.20 48.72 -10.82
N ASP A 201 24.41 48.05 -11.95
CA ASP A 201 23.36 47.29 -12.66
C ASP A 201 23.77 45.80 -12.70
N PRO A 202 22.99 44.89 -12.07
CA PRO A 202 23.31 43.45 -12.04
C PRO A 202 23.04 42.69 -13.35
N SER A 203 22.50 43.33 -14.39
CA SER A 203 22.13 42.65 -15.65
C SER A 203 23.28 42.43 -16.64
N ILE A 204 24.49 42.91 -16.31
CA ILE A 204 25.69 42.82 -17.15
C ILE A 204 26.61 41.71 -16.62
N LEU A 205 26.86 40.69 -17.46
CA LEU A 205 27.72 39.53 -17.17
C LEU A 205 29.24 39.86 -17.14
N GLY A 206 29.60 41.13 -16.97
CA GLY A 206 30.98 41.62 -16.94
C GLY A 206 31.30 42.61 -18.07
N GLY A 207 32.03 43.67 -17.72
CA GLY A 207 32.42 44.79 -18.59
C GLY A 207 32.09 46.15 -17.97
N VAL A 208 32.83 47.19 -18.36
CA VAL A 208 32.55 48.58 -17.96
C VAL A 208 31.85 49.28 -19.13
N VAL A 209 30.71 49.90 -18.86
CA VAL A 209 30.03 50.79 -19.80
C VAL A 209 30.27 52.22 -19.33
N VAL A 210 30.85 53.03 -20.21
CA VAL A 210 31.14 54.43 -19.94
C VAL A 210 30.24 55.29 -20.82
N ARG A 211 29.49 56.19 -20.20
CA ARG A 211 28.62 57.17 -20.88
C ARG A 211 29.14 58.57 -20.61
N ALA A 212 29.41 59.32 -21.67
CA ALA A 212 29.75 60.74 -21.61
C ALA A 212 28.81 61.49 -22.56
N GLY A 213 27.84 62.23 -22.02
CA GLY A 213 26.83 62.95 -22.81
C GLY A 213 26.00 62.02 -23.72
N ASP A 214 25.95 62.32 -25.02
CA ASP A 214 25.11 61.64 -26.02
C ASP A 214 25.83 60.49 -26.77
N LYS A 215 26.92 59.95 -26.21
CA LYS A 215 27.64 58.79 -26.76
C LYS A 215 27.82 57.69 -25.72
N VAL A 216 27.53 56.46 -26.15
CA VAL A 216 27.66 55.24 -25.35
C VAL A 216 28.78 54.38 -25.94
N VAL A 217 29.77 54.03 -25.13
CA VAL A 217 30.81 53.05 -25.50
C VAL A 217 30.57 51.79 -24.68
N ASP A 218 30.16 50.71 -25.37
CA ASP A 218 29.82 49.42 -24.77
C ASP A 218 30.99 48.43 -24.96
N GLY A 219 31.68 48.15 -23.85
CA GLY A 219 32.74 47.13 -23.75
C GLY A 219 32.25 45.77 -23.27
N SER A 220 30.94 45.48 -23.33
CA SER A 220 30.38 44.22 -22.85
C SER A 220 30.79 43.04 -23.74
N VAL A 221 30.96 41.87 -23.12
CA VAL A 221 31.30 40.60 -23.78
C VAL A 221 30.28 40.24 -24.90
N ARG A 222 29.05 40.76 -24.80
CA ARG A 222 27.99 40.61 -25.80
C ARG A 222 28.32 41.34 -27.12
N SER A 223 28.94 42.51 -27.05
CA SER A 223 29.38 43.29 -28.22
C SER A 223 30.52 42.59 -28.98
N SER A 224 31.50 42.05 -28.25
CA SER A 224 32.63 41.31 -28.82
C SER A 224 32.24 39.99 -29.49
N LEU A 225 31.22 39.30 -28.98
CA LEU A 225 30.67 38.10 -29.64
C LEU A 225 29.87 38.45 -30.90
N GLY A 226 29.18 39.60 -30.91
CA GLY A 226 28.45 40.08 -32.08
C GLY A 226 29.35 40.47 -33.24
N SER A 227 30.50 41.10 -32.97
CA SER A 227 31.47 41.47 -34.01
C SER A 227 32.21 40.27 -34.61
N LEU A 228 32.48 39.22 -33.82
CA LEU A 228 33.03 37.94 -34.30
C LEU A 228 32.04 37.16 -35.18
N ALA A 229 30.75 37.17 -34.83
CA ALA A 229 29.70 36.55 -35.65
C ALA A 229 29.50 37.28 -37.00
N GLY A 230 29.70 38.60 -37.02
CA GLY A 230 29.64 39.40 -38.25
C GLY A 230 30.84 39.23 -39.18
N SER A 231 32.01 38.81 -38.65
CA SER A 231 33.22 38.58 -39.46
C SER A 231 33.31 37.18 -40.09
N LEU A 232 32.34 36.30 -39.81
CA LEU A 232 32.29 34.91 -40.30
C LEU A 232 31.24 34.70 -41.41
N ASN A 233 30.64 35.77 -41.95
CA ASN A 233 29.79 35.78 -43.14
C ASN A 233 30.38 36.70 -44.22
#